data_AF-A0A4V2BB61-F1
#
_entry.id   AF-A0A4V2BB61-F1
#
_cell.length_a   1.000
_cell.length_b   1.000
_cell.length_c   1.000
_cell.angle_alpha   90.00
_cell.angle_beta   90.00
_cell.angle_gamma   90.00
#
_symmetry.space_group_name_H-M   'P 1'
#
loop_
_entity.id
_entity.type
_entity.pdbx_description
1 polymer ?
#
loop_
_entity_poly.entity_id
_entity_poly.type
_entity_poly.pdbx_seq_one_letter_code
_entity_poly.pdbx_strand_id
1 'polypeptide(L)'
;MLLSVNVFFCIAFVGFAYLNLNDLDPWIWVPLYLVPAFFCGALVYNRIYPKLYLLFIAIFTVMAGYYFFTPDGVWDWIVKYHQANIVGQMHADKPYIEQTREFLGLAIVIAVLVGDYFAVRKS
;
A
#
# COMPACT_ATOMS: atom_id res chain seq x y z
N MET A 1 -16.28 5.32 6.56
CA MET A 1 -15.43 4.36 7.28
C MET A 1 -15.54 4.68 8.76
N LEU A 2 -15.63 3.67 9.62
CA LEU A 2 -15.74 3.90 11.07
C LEU A 2 -14.41 4.44 11.62
N LEU A 3 -14.47 5.31 12.63
CA LEU A 3 -13.29 5.88 13.29
C LEU A 3 -12.32 4.78 13.78
N SER A 4 -12.86 3.70 14.33
CA SER A 4 -12.10 2.54 14.83
C SER A 4 -11.27 1.87 13.74
N VAL A 5 -11.79 1.83 12.50
CA VAL A 5 -11.08 1.24 11.34
C VAL A 5 -9.91 2.11 10.93
N ASN A 6 -10.08 3.44 10.99
CA ASN A 6 -8.99 4.39 10.72
C ASN A 6 -7.86 4.33 11.74
N VAL A 7 -8.19 4.18 13.03
CA VAL A 7 -7.17 4.02 14.07
C VAL A 7 -6.37 2.73 13.85
N PHE A 8 -7.05 1.62 13.53
CA PHE A 8 -6.38 0.36 13.21
C PHE A 8 -5.41 0.50 12.03
N PHE A 9 -5.87 1.07 10.91
CA PHE A 9 -5.01 1.24 9.72
C PHE A 9 -3.88 2.25 9.95
N CYS A 10 -4.11 3.33 10.71
CA CYS A 10 -3.06 4.27 11.08
C CYS A 10 -1.92 3.55 11.82
N ILE A 11 -2.25 2.75 12.86
CA ILE A 11 -1.25 1.98 13.62
C ILE A 11 -0.58 0.94 12.72
N ALA A 12 -1.34 0.22 11.89
CA ALA A 12 -0.81 -0.79 11.00
C ALA A 12 0.19 -0.20 9.99
N PHE A 13 -0.14 0.92 9.36
CA PHE A 13 0.74 1.57 8.40
C PHE A 13 1.99 2.17 9.03
N VAL A 14 1.89 2.74 10.24
CA VAL A 14 3.09 3.13 11.02
C VAL A 14 3.97 1.91 11.31
N GLY A 15 3.36 0.78 11.67
CA GLY A 15 4.06 -0.49 11.85
C GLY A 15 4.75 -0.96 10.57
N PHE A 16 4.08 -0.91 9.42
CA PHE A 16 4.67 -1.26 8.14
C PHE A 16 5.82 -0.33 7.76
N ALA A 17 5.65 0.99 7.94
CA ALA A 17 6.73 1.95 7.74
C ALA A 17 7.96 1.61 8.60
N TYR A 18 7.75 1.27 9.88
CA TYR A 18 8.83 0.85 10.77
C TYR A 18 9.54 -0.42 10.28
N LEU A 19 8.81 -1.44 9.85
CA LEU A 19 9.39 -2.68 9.33
C LEU A 19 10.21 -2.47 8.05
N ASN A 20 9.80 -1.53 7.20
CA ASN A 20 10.48 -1.20 5.94
C ASN A 20 11.75 -0.36 6.13
N LEU A 21 12.09 0.09 7.35
CA LEU A 21 13.37 0.76 7.61
C LEU A 21 14.58 -0.16 7.38
N ASN A 22 14.37 -1.48 7.43
CA ASN A 22 15.40 -2.49 7.21
C ASN A 22 15.49 -2.95 5.74
N ASP A 23 14.67 -2.40 4.84
CA ASP A 23 14.69 -2.77 3.43
C ASP A 23 15.84 -2.10 2.66
N LEU A 24 16.04 -2.49 1.40
CA LEU A 24 17.08 -1.89 0.55
C LEU A 24 16.74 -0.45 0.11
N ASP A 25 15.46 -0.14 -0.03
CA ASP A 25 14.90 1.12 -0.53
C ASP A 25 13.90 1.77 0.45
N PRO A 26 14.29 1.99 1.73
CA PRO A 26 13.41 2.51 2.77
C PRO A 26 12.88 3.91 2.45
N TRP A 27 13.62 4.70 1.66
CA TRP A 27 13.20 6.04 1.24
C TRP A 27 11.98 6.04 0.32
N ILE A 28 11.60 4.90 -0.26
CA ILE A 28 10.36 4.74 -1.06
C ILE A 28 9.25 4.22 -0.15
N TRP A 29 9.48 3.08 0.50
CA TRP A 29 8.43 2.36 1.23
C TRP A 29 8.01 3.02 2.54
N VAL A 30 8.93 3.67 3.26
CA VAL A 30 8.59 4.37 4.51
C VAL A 30 7.62 5.51 4.23
N PRO A 31 7.91 6.47 3.31
CA PRO A 31 6.92 7.49 2.94
C PRO A 31 5.62 6.90 2.39
N LEU A 32 5.70 5.83 1.62
CA LEU A 32 4.54 5.18 1.02
C LEU A 32 3.52 4.73 2.07
N TYR A 33 3.98 4.18 3.19
CA TYR A 33 3.11 3.79 4.31
C TYR A 33 2.78 4.96 5.26
N LEU A 34 3.66 5.96 5.40
CA LEU A 34 3.35 7.14 6.23
C LEU A 34 2.27 8.05 5.65
N VAL A 35 2.16 8.12 4.32
CA VAL A 35 1.10 8.89 3.64
C VAL A 35 -0.31 8.43 4.05
N PRO A 36 -0.73 7.16 3.87
CA PRO A 36 -2.05 6.70 4.30
C PRO A 36 -2.21 6.72 5.82
N ALA A 37 -1.14 6.53 6.60
CA ALA A 37 -1.19 6.70 8.06
C ALA A 37 -1.58 8.14 8.44
N PHE A 38 -0.98 9.13 7.77
CA PHE A 38 -1.33 10.54 7.95
C PHE A 38 -2.79 10.81 7.59
N PHE A 39 -3.31 10.27 6.49
CA PHE A 39 -4.72 10.46 6.10
C PHE A 39 -5.69 9.82 7.10
N CYS A 40 -5.41 8.59 7.53
CA CYS A 40 -6.19 7.91 8.57
C CYS A 40 -6.22 8.74 9.87
N GLY A 41 -5.06 9.26 10.30
CA GLY A 41 -4.93 10.11 11.48
C GLY A 41 -5.60 11.48 11.33
N ALA A 42 -5.43 12.14 10.19
CA ALA A 42 -6.04 13.44 9.90
C ALA A 42 -7.57 13.38 9.96
N LEU A 43 -8.17 12.25 9.57
CA LEU A 43 -9.60 12.02 9.68
C LEU A 43 -10.08 11.98 11.14
N VAL A 44 -9.28 11.42 12.07
CA VAL A 44 -9.57 11.43 13.51
C VAL A 44 -9.72 12.86 14.04
N TYR A 45 -8.94 13.80 13.50
CA TYR A 45 -8.96 15.22 13.86
C TYR A 45 -9.88 16.07 12.96
N ASN A 46 -10.73 15.45 12.14
CA ASN A 46 -11.67 16.10 11.23
C ASN A 46 -11.00 17.05 10.20
N ARG A 47 -9.75 16.74 9.79
CA ARG A 47 -9.01 17.49 8.77
C ARG A 47 -9.09 16.77 7.42
N ILE A 48 -9.80 17.38 6.49
CA ILE A 48 -10.19 16.76 5.22
C ILE A 48 -9.50 17.45 4.04
N TYR A 49 -8.79 16.67 3.21
CA TYR A 49 -8.09 17.17 2.02
C TYR A 49 -8.43 16.35 0.76
N PRO A 50 -9.63 16.51 0.17
CA PRO A 50 -10.15 15.59 -0.85
C PRO A 50 -9.29 15.52 -2.12
N LYS A 51 -8.66 16.63 -2.50
CA LYS A 51 -7.74 16.68 -3.66
C LYS A 51 -6.47 15.87 -3.43
N LEU A 52 -5.95 15.86 -2.20
CA LEU A 52 -4.74 15.10 -1.87
C LEU A 52 -5.01 13.60 -1.85
N TYR A 53 -6.18 13.16 -1.38
CA TYR A 53 -6.60 11.75 -1.51
C TYR A 53 -6.54 11.28 -2.98
N LEU A 54 -7.15 12.03 -3.89
CA LEU A 54 -7.14 11.68 -5.32
C LEU A 54 -5.74 11.65 -5.92
N LEU A 55 -4.88 12.61 -5.55
CA LEU A 55 -3.49 12.66 -5.98
C LEU A 55 -2.73 11.39 -5.58
N PHE A 56 -2.78 11.02 -4.29
CA PHE A 56 -2.04 9.85 -3.80
C PHE A 56 -2.64 8.53 -4.26
N ILE A 57 -3.97 8.42 -4.39
CA ILE A 57 -4.60 7.27 -5.03
C ILE A 57 -4.08 7.09 -6.46
N ALA A 58 -4.00 8.17 -7.24
CA ALA A 58 -3.49 8.10 -8.60
C ALA A 58 -2.00 7.67 -8.64
N ILE A 59 -1.15 8.27 -7.81
CA ILE A 59 0.27 7.91 -7.71
C ILE A 59 0.44 6.43 -7.37
N PHE A 60 -0.22 5.95 -6.32
CA PHE A 60 -0.11 4.56 -5.88
C PHE A 60 -0.72 3.58 -6.88
N THR A 61 -1.76 3.97 -7.61
CA THR A 61 -2.34 3.15 -8.69
C THR A 61 -1.35 2.98 -9.84
N VAL A 62 -0.64 4.05 -10.23
CA VAL A 62 0.41 3.97 -11.26
C VAL A 62 1.54 3.05 -10.80
N MET A 63 1.99 3.18 -9.54
CA MET A 63 3.00 2.27 -8.96
C MET A 63 2.51 0.82 -8.92
N ALA A 64 1.27 0.58 -8.51
CA ALA A 64 0.70 -0.77 -8.51
C ALA A 64 0.64 -1.36 -9.93
N GLY A 65 0.31 -0.53 -10.93
CA GLY A 65 0.39 -0.93 -12.34
C GLY A 65 1.80 -1.36 -12.76
N TYR A 66 2.83 -0.63 -12.33
CA TYR A 66 4.22 -1.02 -12.57
C TYR A 66 4.54 -2.41 -11.99
N TYR A 67 4.27 -2.65 -10.71
CA TYR A 67 4.51 -3.95 -10.06
C TYR A 67 3.65 -5.09 -10.62
N PHE A 68 2.51 -4.77 -11.22
CA PHE A 68 1.66 -5.76 -11.86
C PHE A 68 2.27 -6.28 -13.17
N PHE A 69 2.85 -5.39 -13.98
CA PHE A 69 3.34 -5.69 -15.34
C PHE A 69 4.86 -5.82 -15.48
N THR A 70 5.63 -5.52 -14.43
CA THR A 70 7.08 -5.72 -14.40
C THR A 70 7.43 -7.21 -14.57
N PRO A 71 8.62 -7.57 -15.11
CA PRO A 71 9.07 -8.96 -15.14
C PRO A 71 9.03 -9.59 -13.75
N ASP A 72 8.52 -10.81 -13.69
CA ASP A 72 8.27 -11.53 -12.44
C ASP A 72 7.30 -10.82 -11.48
N GLY A 73 6.57 -9.81 -11.96
CA GLY A 73 5.49 -9.14 -11.24
C GLY A 73 4.25 -10.01 -11.06
N VAL A 74 3.14 -9.39 -10.62
CA VAL A 74 1.90 -10.13 -10.29
C VAL A 74 1.36 -10.92 -11.47
N TRP A 75 1.42 -10.37 -12.69
CA TRP A 75 0.98 -11.08 -13.87
C TRP A 75 1.76 -12.38 -14.05
N ASP A 76 3.09 -12.30 -14.07
CA ASP A 76 3.97 -13.47 -14.19
C ASP A 76 3.81 -14.43 -13.01
N TRP A 77 3.60 -13.92 -11.79
CA TRP A 77 3.29 -14.76 -10.64
C TRP A 77 2.05 -15.64 -10.87
N ILE A 78 1.02 -15.10 -11.51
CA ILE A 78 -0.20 -15.85 -11.85
C ILE A 78 0.06 -16.81 -13.02
N VAL A 79 0.62 -16.34 -14.13
CA VAL A 79 0.69 -17.12 -15.37
C VAL A 79 1.92 -18.05 -15.48
N LYS A 80 3.09 -17.61 -15.01
CA LYS A 80 4.38 -18.32 -15.11
C LYS A 80 4.68 -19.12 -13.85
N TYR A 81 4.41 -18.55 -12.68
CA TYR A 81 4.71 -19.18 -11.39
C TYR A 81 3.50 -19.87 -10.73
N HIS A 82 2.35 -19.91 -11.41
CA HIS A 82 1.15 -20.62 -10.99
C HIS A 82 0.74 -20.33 -9.54
N GLN A 83 0.80 -19.06 -9.14
CA GLN A 83 0.43 -18.60 -7.80
C GLN A 83 1.26 -19.25 -6.68
N ALA A 84 2.54 -19.51 -6.94
CA ALA A 84 3.48 -20.06 -5.96
C ALA A 84 3.50 -19.24 -4.66
N ASN A 85 3.81 -19.90 -3.54
CA ASN A 85 3.79 -19.26 -2.22
C ASN A 85 4.69 -18.01 -2.15
N ILE A 86 4.10 -16.89 -1.69
CA ILE A 86 4.73 -15.57 -1.54
C ILE A 86 5.05 -15.21 -0.08
N VAL A 87 4.74 -16.06 0.89
CA VAL A 87 5.05 -15.84 2.32
C VAL A 87 6.48 -16.31 2.66
N GLY A 88 7.18 -16.91 1.69
CA GLY A 88 8.56 -17.35 1.85
C GLY A 88 9.56 -16.19 1.99
N GLN A 89 10.80 -16.56 2.31
CA GLN A 89 11.92 -15.63 2.27
C GLN A 89 12.14 -15.10 0.85
N MET A 90 12.48 -13.82 0.76
CA MET A 90 12.94 -13.22 -0.48
C MET A 90 14.31 -13.79 -0.81
N HIS A 91 14.42 -14.37 -2.00
CA HIS A 91 15.65 -14.93 -2.55
C HIS A 91 15.78 -14.42 -3.98
N ALA A 92 17.02 -14.19 -4.43
CA ALA A 92 17.29 -13.73 -5.80
C ALA A 92 16.69 -14.67 -6.86
N ASP A 93 16.56 -15.97 -6.54
CA ASP A 93 15.97 -16.99 -7.43
C ASP A 93 14.43 -16.92 -7.51
N LYS A 94 13.78 -16.11 -6.66
CA LYS A 94 12.32 -15.97 -6.57
C LYS A 94 11.89 -14.50 -6.50
N PRO A 95 12.23 -13.69 -7.53
CA PRO A 95 11.94 -12.25 -7.54
C PRO A 95 10.44 -11.96 -7.43
N TYR A 96 9.58 -12.89 -7.90
CA TYR A 96 8.13 -12.74 -7.85
C TYR A 96 7.56 -12.62 -6.43
N ILE A 97 8.27 -13.11 -5.41
CA ILE A 97 7.83 -13.00 -4.02
C ILE A 97 7.79 -11.54 -3.59
N GLU A 98 8.87 -10.81 -3.84
CA GLU A 98 9.01 -9.40 -3.48
C GLU A 98 8.02 -8.54 -4.27
N GLN A 99 8.06 -8.65 -5.61
CA GLN A 99 7.21 -7.85 -6.50
C GLN A 99 5.70 -8.04 -6.20
N THR A 100 5.28 -9.27 -5.90
CA THR A 100 3.88 -9.55 -5.55
C THR A 100 3.51 -8.98 -4.18
N ARG A 101 4.41 -9.06 -3.19
CA ARG A 101 4.16 -8.50 -1.84
C ARG A 101 4.09 -6.98 -1.87
N GLU A 102 4.98 -6.33 -2.61
CA GLU A 102 4.99 -4.88 -2.84
C GLU A 102 3.69 -4.40 -3.50
N PHE A 103 3.22 -5.11 -4.53
CA PHE A 103 1.92 -4.85 -5.13
C PHE A 103 0.76 -4.99 -4.13
N LEU A 104 0.75 -6.06 -3.31
CA LEU A 104 -0.31 -6.28 -2.33
C LEU A 104 -0.32 -5.17 -1.25
N GLY A 105 0.86 -4.71 -0.83
CA GLY A 105 0.99 -3.55 0.05
C GLY A 105 0.35 -2.29 -0.55
N LEU A 106 0.69 -1.98 -1.80
CA LEU A 106 0.08 -0.88 -2.57
C LEU A 106 -1.44 -1.02 -2.70
N ALA A 107 -1.94 -2.23 -2.97
CA ALA A 107 -3.37 -2.50 -3.10
C ALA A 107 -4.13 -2.20 -1.80
N ILE A 108 -3.56 -2.57 -0.65
CA ILE A 108 -4.14 -2.24 0.68
C ILE A 108 -4.15 -0.73 0.90
N VAL A 109 -3.04 -0.03 0.59
CA VAL A 109 -2.95 1.43 0.73
C VAL A 109 -4.01 2.13 -0.12
N ILE A 110 -4.17 1.74 -1.38
CA ILE A 110 -5.17 2.30 -2.30
C ILE A 110 -6.57 2.05 -1.76
N ALA A 111 -6.88 0.82 -1.33
CA ALA A 111 -8.21 0.47 -0.81
C ALA A 111 -8.61 1.32 0.40
N VAL A 112 -7.67 1.55 1.34
CA VAL A 112 -7.91 2.39 2.52
C VAL A 112 -8.14 3.85 2.11
N LEU A 113 -7.28 4.43 1.28
CA LEU A 113 -7.44 5.82 0.82
C LEU A 113 -8.74 6.04 0.05
N VAL A 114 -9.15 5.09 -0.80
CA VAL A 114 -10.43 5.13 -1.50
C VAL A 114 -11.59 5.07 -0.52
N GLY A 115 -11.52 4.16 0.47
CA GLY A 115 -12.49 4.03 1.54
C GLY A 115 -12.69 5.32 2.33
N ASP A 116 -11.58 5.98 2.70
CA ASP A 116 -11.58 7.27 3.39
C ASP A 116 -12.11 8.39 2.51
N TYR A 117 -11.70 8.47 1.25
CA TYR A 117 -12.19 9.47 0.31
C TYR A 117 -13.73 9.45 0.21
N PHE A 118 -14.32 8.24 0.10
CA PHE A 118 -15.78 8.11 0.08
C PHE A 118 -16.43 8.34 1.45
N ALA A 119 -15.75 8.02 2.56
CA ALA A 119 -16.24 8.30 3.90
C ALA A 119 -16.37 9.81 4.14
N VAL A 120 -15.32 10.54 3.79
CA VAL A 120 -15.21 11.99 3.89
C VAL A 120 -16.31 12.70 3.11
N ARG A 121 -16.61 12.25 1.89
CA ARG A 121 -17.60 12.92 1.02
C ARG A 121 -19.05 12.65 1.42
N LYS A 122 -19.30 11.71 2.33
CA LYS A 122 -20.64 11.40 2.86
C LYS A 122 -20.96 12.14 4.16
N SER A 123 -19.96 12.71 4.83
CA SER A 123 -20.09 13.53 6.04
C SER A 123 -20.34 14.99 5.70
#